data_AF-A0A6N9JH92-F1
#
_entry.id   AF-A0A6N9JH92-F1
#
_cell.length_a   1.000
_cell.length_b   1.000
_cell.length_c   1.000
_cell.angle_alpha   90.00
_cell.angle_beta   90.00
_cell.angle_gamma   90.00
#
_symmetry.space_group_name_H-M   'P 1'
#
loop_
_entity.id
_entity.type
_entity.pdbx_description
1 polymer ?
#
loop_
_entity_poly.entity_id
_entity_poly.type
_entity_poly.pdbx_seq_one_letter_code
_entity_poly.pdbx_strand_id
1 'polypeptide(L)'
;MKICILTWLHNQNFGTLLQAYALQRFLKFEGHDVVDADYLPSVKEKLLNWAINRNSFDLFAGKAHELLNRKKEHDDFGSSTADVFSRFLSQNIETTDRITDTDGLVGLRGKYDAYVCGSDQIWSPYLLNRNFYLSFLGDSDKRIAYAPSFGVTSTTQRKKKIITDLIKTFSSVSVREDAGADFVESLGLERPSQVVDPVLLLSKEDWAPLINGKCPEPGKIVCYFLGNRPFYRKAVDSISKELGCEVVTLVGSGKNAVDEQLNPRYGLGPDEWLAYLASARFVLTDSLHGTLFSQIFRKDYYCFKRFEETDKRSQNSRVESLSRLSNTEDRLLDGYDSHMNATEIEGYEKRLSDVESLITFSKKWLLDALEQ
;
A
#
# COMPACT_ATOMS: atom_id res chain seq x y z
N MET A 1 -10.37 19.21 14.38
CA MET A 1 -9.41 19.85 13.45
C MET A 1 -9.83 19.54 12.02
N LYS A 2 -9.54 20.44 11.09
CA LYS A 2 -9.61 20.21 9.64
C LYS A 2 -8.28 19.63 9.15
N ILE A 3 -8.33 18.46 8.52
CA ILE A 3 -7.15 17.71 8.11
C ILE A 3 -7.23 17.44 6.60
N CYS A 4 -6.14 17.70 5.89
CA CYS A 4 -5.98 17.31 4.49
C CYS A 4 -4.95 16.17 4.38
N ILE A 5 -5.38 15.03 3.85
CA ILE A 5 -4.49 13.89 3.58
C ILE A 5 -3.96 14.00 2.14
N LEU A 6 -2.69 13.66 1.92
CA LEU A 6 -2.13 13.47 0.58
C LEU A 6 -1.43 12.11 0.46
N THR A 7 -2.00 11.25 -0.39
CA THR A 7 -1.42 9.96 -0.81
C THR A 7 -1.84 9.62 -2.24
N TRP A 8 -1.50 8.43 -2.71
CA TRP A 8 -1.93 7.94 -4.02
C TRP A 8 -3.41 7.52 -3.98
N LEU A 9 -4.23 8.07 -4.87
CA LEU A 9 -5.64 7.65 -5.05
C LEU A 9 -5.90 6.97 -6.41
N HIS A 10 -5.07 7.25 -7.42
CA HIS A 10 -5.36 6.95 -8.84
C HIS A 10 -4.43 5.92 -9.47
N ASN A 11 -3.88 4.98 -8.70
CA ASN A 11 -2.96 3.96 -9.21
C ASN A 11 -3.61 2.59 -9.46
N GLN A 12 -4.94 2.48 -9.28
CA GLN A 12 -5.72 1.25 -9.47
C GLN A 12 -5.15 0.05 -8.69
N ASN A 13 -4.51 0.28 -7.55
CA ASN A 13 -4.01 -0.75 -6.66
C ASN A 13 -4.93 -0.86 -5.45
N PHE A 14 -5.43 -2.06 -5.15
CA PHE A 14 -6.37 -2.28 -4.04
C PHE A 14 -5.82 -1.74 -2.72
N GLY A 15 -4.59 -2.12 -2.38
CA GLY A 15 -3.95 -1.74 -1.13
C GLY A 15 -3.80 -0.23 -0.98
N THR A 16 -3.37 0.45 -2.04
CA THR A 16 -3.20 1.90 -2.04
C THR A 16 -4.50 2.65 -1.73
N LEU A 17 -5.61 2.27 -2.36
CA LEU A 17 -6.88 2.95 -2.12
C LEU A 17 -7.47 2.60 -0.75
N LEU A 18 -7.28 1.35 -0.29
CA LEU A 18 -7.75 0.88 1.01
C LEU A 18 -7.00 1.51 2.18
N GLN A 19 -5.68 1.75 2.08
CA GLN A 19 -4.95 2.45 3.14
C GLN A 19 -5.37 3.93 3.23
N ALA A 20 -5.70 4.57 2.10
CA ALA A 20 -6.20 5.95 2.09
C ALA A 20 -7.58 6.02 2.78
N TYR A 21 -8.48 5.11 2.40
CA TYR A 21 -9.77 4.95 3.08
C TYR A 21 -9.59 4.73 4.59
N ALA A 22 -8.70 3.82 4.99
CA ALA A 22 -8.51 3.49 6.40
C ALA A 22 -8.01 4.68 7.23
N LEU A 23 -7.05 5.46 6.70
CA LEU A 23 -6.54 6.64 7.38
C LEU A 23 -7.62 7.72 7.54
N GLN A 24 -8.36 8.02 6.46
CA GLN A 24 -9.45 8.99 6.52
C GLN A 24 -10.54 8.55 7.51
N ARG A 25 -10.92 7.27 7.48
CA ARG A 25 -11.98 6.74 8.36
C ARG A 25 -11.57 6.77 9.82
N PHE A 26 -10.34 6.37 10.14
CA PHE A 26 -9.81 6.46 11.50
C PHE A 26 -9.87 7.90 12.03
N LEU A 27 -9.33 8.87 11.28
CA LEU A 27 -9.32 10.27 11.73
C LEU A 27 -10.74 10.87 11.83
N LYS A 28 -11.67 10.47 10.95
CA LYS A 28 -13.09 10.85 11.08
C LYS A 28 -13.75 10.26 12.33
N PHE A 29 -13.43 9.02 12.69
CA PHE A 29 -13.92 8.40 13.93
C PHE A 29 -13.40 9.10 15.19
N GLU A 30 -12.18 9.62 15.14
CA GLU A 30 -11.60 10.44 16.22
C GLU A 30 -12.15 11.88 16.24
N GLY A 31 -13.18 12.19 15.43
CA GLY A 31 -13.91 13.45 15.48
C GLY A 31 -13.32 14.59 14.65
N HIS A 32 -12.40 14.30 13.73
CA HIS A 32 -11.82 15.29 12.83
C HIS A 32 -12.65 15.47 11.54
N ASP A 33 -12.54 16.65 10.94
CA ASP A 33 -13.05 16.97 9.59
C ASP A 33 -11.92 16.68 8.60
N VAL A 34 -12.08 15.67 7.74
CA VAL A 34 -10.97 15.07 6.98
C VAL A 34 -11.32 14.92 5.52
N VAL A 35 -10.45 15.41 4.65
CA VAL A 35 -10.52 15.22 3.19
C VAL A 35 -9.18 14.73 2.65
N ASP A 36 -9.23 13.98 1.56
CA ASP A 36 -8.05 13.63 0.79
C ASP A 36 -7.89 14.60 -0.39
N ALA A 37 -6.67 15.11 -0.61
CA ALA A 37 -6.37 15.89 -1.79
C ALA A 37 -6.48 15.01 -3.03
N ASP A 38 -7.42 15.33 -3.94
CA ASP A 38 -7.64 14.58 -5.18
C ASP A 38 -6.55 14.88 -6.22
N TYR A 39 -5.31 14.51 -5.91
CA TYR A 39 -4.15 14.81 -6.72
C TYR A 39 -3.92 13.73 -7.79
N LEU A 40 -4.16 14.11 -9.05
CA LEU A 40 -3.81 13.32 -10.23
C LEU A 40 -2.91 14.16 -11.14
N PRO A 41 -1.57 14.04 -11.00
CA PRO A 41 -0.66 14.87 -11.78
C PRO A 41 -0.85 14.65 -13.27
N SER A 42 -0.96 15.77 -14.00
CA SER A 42 -1.01 15.79 -15.46
C SER A 42 0.27 15.19 -16.06
N VAL A 43 0.21 14.83 -17.34
CA VAL A 43 1.41 14.33 -18.05
C VAL A 43 2.55 15.35 -18.02
N LYS A 44 2.21 16.64 -18.17
CA LYS A 44 3.17 17.75 -18.05
C LYS A 44 3.82 17.77 -16.67
N GLU A 45 3.04 17.64 -15.61
CA GLU A 45 3.55 17.63 -14.24
C GLU A 45 4.45 16.42 -13.96
N LYS A 46 4.06 15.23 -14.45
CA LYS A 46 4.88 14.01 -14.34
C LYS A 46 6.23 14.18 -15.04
N LEU A 47 6.25 14.78 -16.23
CA LEU A 47 7.47 15.06 -17.00
C LEU A 47 8.36 16.08 -16.28
N LEU A 48 7.77 17.16 -15.76
CA LEU A 48 8.48 18.18 -15.00
C LEU A 48 9.12 17.58 -13.74
N ASN A 49 8.35 16.82 -12.97
CA ASN A 49 8.83 16.13 -11.77
C ASN A 49 9.97 15.15 -12.09
N TRP A 50 9.85 14.41 -13.19
CA TRP A 50 10.90 13.51 -13.68
C TRP A 50 12.20 14.25 -14.00
N ALA A 51 12.10 15.37 -14.72
CA ALA A 51 13.25 16.19 -15.12
C ALA A 51 13.95 16.84 -13.91
N ILE A 52 13.19 17.46 -13.01
CA ILE A 52 13.72 18.15 -11.82
C ILE A 52 14.44 17.17 -10.88
N ASN A 53 13.82 16.01 -10.63
CA ASN A 53 14.34 15.02 -9.69
C ASN A 53 15.32 14.02 -10.32
N ARG A 54 15.54 14.10 -11.65
CA ARG A 54 16.37 13.17 -12.43
C ARG A 54 16.04 11.71 -12.08
N ASN A 55 14.74 11.40 -12.09
CA ASN A 55 14.30 10.02 -11.88
C ASN A 55 14.81 9.14 -13.02
N SER A 56 15.07 7.85 -12.76
CA SER A 56 15.78 7.00 -13.72
C SER A 56 15.04 6.92 -15.07
N PHE A 57 15.80 6.97 -16.16
CA PHE A 57 15.29 6.83 -17.52
C PHE A 57 14.66 5.44 -17.73
N ASP A 58 15.18 4.38 -17.10
CA ASP A 58 14.66 3.02 -17.23
C ASP A 58 13.21 2.86 -16.76
N LEU A 59 12.80 3.60 -15.73
CA LEU A 59 11.42 3.61 -15.21
C LEU A 59 10.48 4.40 -16.13
N PHE A 60 11.00 5.43 -16.79
CA PHE A 60 10.26 6.22 -17.76
C PHE A 60 10.15 5.51 -19.11
N ALA A 61 11.21 4.83 -19.56
CA ALA A 61 11.23 4.00 -20.75
C ALA A 61 10.32 2.78 -20.58
N GLY A 62 10.33 2.11 -19.41
CA GLY A 62 9.37 1.05 -19.09
C GLY A 62 7.91 1.52 -19.19
N LYS A 63 7.58 2.68 -18.59
CA LYS A 63 6.24 3.28 -18.64
C LYS A 63 5.87 3.90 -20.00
N ALA A 64 6.83 4.38 -20.78
CA ALA A 64 6.62 4.92 -22.12
C ALA A 64 6.38 3.79 -23.14
N HIS A 65 7.13 2.68 -23.02
CA HIS A 65 6.85 1.46 -23.78
C HIS A 65 5.49 0.87 -23.39
N GLU A 66 5.10 0.99 -22.12
CA GLU A 66 3.78 0.62 -21.59
C GLU A 66 2.65 1.52 -22.14
N LEU A 67 2.85 2.83 -22.26
CA LEU A 67 1.92 3.78 -22.90
C LEU A 67 1.78 3.56 -24.41
N LEU A 68 2.88 3.21 -25.10
CA LEU A 68 2.87 2.88 -26.52
C LEU A 68 2.18 1.53 -26.80
N ASN A 69 2.36 0.55 -25.92
CA ASN A 69 1.63 -0.72 -25.99
C ASN A 69 0.17 -0.62 -25.49
N ARG A 70 -0.16 0.44 -24.75
CA ARG A 70 -1.54 0.77 -24.32
C ARG A 70 -2.49 1.02 -25.48
N LYS A 71 -1.98 1.39 -26.67
CA LYS A 71 -2.77 1.57 -27.90
C LYS A 71 -3.18 0.25 -28.57
N LYS A 72 -2.66 -0.91 -28.14
CA LYS A 72 -3.01 -2.22 -28.72
C LYS A 72 -3.94 -3.08 -27.88
N GLU A 73 -4.18 -2.74 -26.61
CA GLU A 73 -4.96 -3.56 -25.66
C GLU A 73 -6.16 -2.80 -25.05
N HIS A 74 -6.45 -1.59 -25.54
CA HIS A 74 -7.45 -0.70 -24.94
C HIS A 74 -8.91 -1.10 -25.23
N ASP A 75 -9.17 -2.19 -25.94
CA ASP A 75 -10.51 -2.50 -26.43
C ASP A 75 -11.30 -3.52 -25.59
N ASP A 76 -10.71 -4.30 -24.68
CA ASP A 76 -11.50 -5.34 -23.97
C ASP A 76 -11.57 -5.25 -22.42
N PHE A 77 -10.61 -4.63 -21.71
CA PHE A 77 -10.57 -4.76 -20.22
C PHE A 77 -10.29 -3.49 -19.39
N GLY A 78 -9.68 -2.44 -19.98
CA GLY A 78 -9.11 -1.32 -19.21
C GLY A 78 -10.09 -0.26 -18.67
N SER A 79 -11.28 -0.12 -19.27
CA SER A 79 -12.30 0.85 -18.83
C SER A 79 -13.02 0.40 -17.55
N SER A 80 -13.41 -0.88 -17.50
CA SER A 80 -14.21 -1.42 -16.40
C SER A 80 -13.53 -1.34 -15.02
N THR A 81 -12.26 -1.77 -14.91
CA THR A 81 -11.53 -1.69 -13.62
C THR A 81 -11.31 -0.25 -13.17
N ALA A 82 -11.00 0.67 -14.09
CA ALA A 82 -10.84 2.09 -13.77
C ALA A 82 -12.13 2.67 -13.19
N ASP A 83 -13.27 2.33 -13.80
CA ASP A 83 -14.58 2.80 -13.38
C ASP A 83 -14.97 2.24 -12.01
N VAL A 84 -14.64 0.98 -11.71
CA VAL A 84 -14.91 0.37 -10.40
C VAL A 84 -14.07 1.02 -9.29
N PHE A 85 -12.78 1.29 -9.54
CA PHE A 85 -11.94 2.02 -8.60
C PHE A 85 -12.41 3.46 -8.38
N SER A 86 -12.78 4.15 -9.47
CA SER A 86 -13.33 5.51 -9.41
C SER A 86 -14.63 5.56 -8.60
N ARG A 87 -15.51 4.56 -8.78
CA ARG A 87 -16.74 4.41 -8.01
C ARG A 87 -16.46 4.18 -6.53
N PHE A 88 -15.51 3.29 -6.20
CA PHE A 88 -15.13 3.08 -4.81
C PHE A 88 -14.60 4.37 -4.17
N LEU A 89 -13.70 5.08 -4.86
CA LEU A 89 -13.15 6.35 -4.39
C LEU A 89 -14.27 7.36 -4.10
N SER A 90 -15.15 7.61 -5.07
CA SER A 90 -16.20 8.64 -4.94
C SER A 90 -17.28 8.31 -3.90
N GLN A 91 -17.49 7.02 -3.60
CA GLN A 91 -18.47 6.59 -2.61
C GLN A 91 -17.92 6.55 -1.18
N ASN A 92 -16.61 6.34 -1.01
CA ASN A 92 -16.05 5.96 0.29
C ASN A 92 -14.98 6.93 0.82
N ILE A 93 -14.41 7.80 -0.03
CA ILE A 93 -13.38 8.75 0.36
C ILE A 93 -13.83 10.15 -0.04
N GLU A 94 -13.91 11.03 0.96
CA GLU A 94 -14.20 12.44 0.72
C GLU A 94 -12.94 13.14 0.22
N THR A 95 -13.06 13.86 -0.89
CA THR A 95 -11.90 14.50 -1.52
C THR A 95 -12.12 15.98 -1.79
N THR A 96 -11.02 16.70 -1.97
CA THR A 96 -11.06 18.03 -2.59
C THR A 96 -11.52 17.95 -4.04
N ASP A 97 -11.71 19.11 -4.67
CA ASP A 97 -11.72 19.21 -6.13
C ASP A 97 -10.43 18.61 -6.72
N ARG A 98 -10.52 18.12 -7.96
CA ARG A 98 -9.40 17.53 -8.70
C ARG A 98 -8.24 18.50 -8.84
N ILE A 99 -7.05 18.09 -8.42
CA ILE A 99 -5.80 18.83 -8.54
C ILE A 99 -4.86 18.11 -9.51
N THR A 100 -4.29 18.84 -10.48
CA THR A 100 -3.50 18.23 -11.56
C THR A 100 -2.04 18.68 -11.64
N ASP A 101 -1.63 19.61 -10.77
CA ASP A 101 -0.28 20.17 -10.74
C ASP A 101 0.07 20.71 -9.34
N THR A 102 1.33 21.14 -9.18
CA THR A 102 1.83 21.71 -7.92
C THR A 102 1.12 23.02 -7.55
N ASP A 103 0.75 23.86 -8.52
CA ASP A 103 0.11 25.15 -8.25
C ASP A 103 -1.28 24.97 -7.63
N GLY A 104 -2.05 23.98 -8.10
CA GLY A 104 -3.31 23.61 -7.46
C GLY A 104 -3.12 23.10 -6.02
N LEU A 105 -2.03 22.36 -5.74
CA LEU A 105 -1.69 21.94 -4.39
C LEU A 105 -1.30 23.12 -3.49
N VAL A 106 -0.57 24.12 -4.03
CA VAL A 106 -0.28 25.38 -3.32
C VAL A 106 -1.57 26.09 -2.90
N GLY A 107 -2.65 25.95 -3.68
CA GLY A 107 -3.98 26.44 -3.33
C GLY A 107 -4.59 25.83 -2.07
N LEU A 108 -4.01 24.77 -1.49
CA LEU A 108 -4.44 24.18 -0.22
C LEU A 108 -3.86 24.88 1.01
N ARG A 109 -2.76 25.65 0.87
CA ARG A 109 -2.05 26.32 1.99
C ARG A 109 -3.00 27.10 2.91
N GLY A 110 -2.78 26.99 4.21
CA GLY A 110 -3.55 27.70 5.24
C GLY A 110 -5.05 27.38 5.31
N LYS A 111 -5.56 26.38 4.57
CA LYS A 111 -6.99 26.01 4.60
C LYS A 111 -7.32 24.94 5.65
N TYR A 112 -6.31 24.23 6.13
CA TYR A 112 -6.44 23.12 7.07
C TYR A 112 -5.53 23.34 8.27
N ASP A 113 -5.92 22.78 9.41
CA ASP A 113 -5.14 22.86 10.65
C ASP A 113 -3.91 21.94 10.59
N ALA A 114 -4.00 20.83 9.83
CA ALA A 114 -2.90 19.91 9.62
C ALA A 114 -2.95 19.24 8.22
N TYR A 115 -1.78 18.91 7.69
CA TYR A 115 -1.61 18.18 6.45
C TYR A 115 -0.86 16.88 6.74
N VAL A 116 -1.48 15.76 6.42
CA VAL A 116 -0.93 14.43 6.65
C VAL A 116 -0.55 13.83 5.30
N CYS A 117 0.67 13.31 5.15
CA CYS A 117 1.03 12.48 4.01
C CYS A 117 1.30 11.04 4.41
N GLY A 118 0.99 10.12 3.50
CA GLY A 118 1.12 8.69 3.71
C GLY A 118 -0.24 8.00 3.76
N SER A 119 -0.31 6.68 3.92
CA SER A 119 0.81 5.73 3.90
C SER A 119 1.20 5.38 2.44
N ASP A 120 1.73 4.19 2.22
CA ASP A 120 2.23 3.63 0.96
C ASP A 120 3.61 4.17 0.51
N GLN A 121 4.09 3.71 -0.65
CA GLN A 121 5.40 3.99 -1.21
C GLN A 121 5.53 5.40 -1.82
N ILE A 122 4.84 6.38 -1.23
CA ILE A 122 4.84 7.78 -1.69
C ILE A 122 6.22 8.43 -1.57
N TRP A 123 7.10 7.91 -0.71
CA TRP A 123 8.45 8.41 -0.46
C TRP A 123 9.53 7.65 -1.23
N SER A 124 9.17 6.76 -2.15
CA SER A 124 10.15 6.01 -2.92
C SER A 124 11.15 6.92 -3.64
N PRO A 125 12.47 6.80 -3.35
CA PRO A 125 13.49 7.59 -4.02
C PRO A 125 13.50 7.40 -5.53
N TYR A 126 13.01 6.27 -6.06
CA TYR A 126 12.97 5.99 -7.50
C TYR A 126 11.90 6.82 -8.24
N LEU A 127 10.82 7.15 -7.55
CA LEU A 127 9.70 7.95 -8.05
C LEU A 127 9.59 9.26 -7.27
N LEU A 128 10.72 9.83 -6.86
CA LEU A 128 10.78 11.03 -6.03
C LEU A 128 9.88 12.11 -6.63
N ASN A 129 8.90 12.52 -5.84
CA ASN A 129 8.01 13.63 -6.12
C ASN A 129 7.85 14.43 -4.83
N ARG A 130 8.25 15.69 -4.88
CA ARG A 130 8.31 16.58 -3.71
C ARG A 130 6.92 16.89 -3.16
N ASN A 131 5.88 16.80 -3.98
CA ASN A 131 4.50 17.01 -3.54
C ASN A 131 4.07 16.00 -2.47
N PHE A 132 4.50 14.74 -2.58
CA PHE A 132 4.24 13.73 -1.54
C PHE A 132 5.06 13.92 -0.26
N TYR A 133 5.96 14.89 -0.23
CA TYR A 133 6.62 15.39 0.98
C TYR A 133 6.00 16.71 1.45
N LEU A 134 4.82 17.08 0.93
CA LEU A 134 4.12 18.32 1.26
C LEU A 134 4.99 19.57 1.06
N SER A 135 5.93 19.52 0.11
CA SER A 135 6.88 20.62 -0.14
C SER A 135 6.23 21.87 -0.69
N PHE A 136 4.97 21.75 -1.14
CA PHE A 136 4.19 22.85 -1.64
C PHE A 136 3.57 23.67 -0.50
N LEU A 137 3.71 23.32 0.78
CA LEU A 137 3.15 24.08 1.90
C LEU A 137 4.10 25.20 2.39
N GLY A 138 3.60 26.16 3.17
CA GLY A 138 4.38 27.22 3.82
C GLY A 138 4.89 26.84 5.22
N ASP A 139 5.74 27.66 5.83
CA ASP A 139 6.39 27.31 7.11
C ASP A 139 5.41 27.21 8.28
N SER A 140 4.28 27.92 8.22
CA SER A 140 3.21 27.88 9.23
C SER A 140 2.27 26.68 9.10
N ASP A 141 2.32 25.95 7.98
CA ASP A 141 1.45 24.79 7.76
C ASP A 141 2.04 23.56 8.47
N LYS A 142 1.22 22.93 9.33
CA LYS A 142 1.63 21.75 10.08
C LYS A 142 1.70 20.51 9.18
N ARG A 143 2.89 19.91 9.07
CA ARG A 143 3.18 18.74 8.23
C ARG A 143 3.41 17.49 9.08
N ILE A 144 2.63 16.45 8.84
CA ILE A 144 2.75 15.16 9.52
C ILE A 144 2.96 14.07 8.46
N ALA A 145 3.96 13.23 8.65
CA ALA A 145 4.15 12.02 7.85
C ALA A 145 3.70 10.81 8.67
N TYR A 146 2.61 10.16 8.23
CA TYR A 146 2.10 8.94 8.84
C TYR A 146 2.39 7.73 7.96
N ALA A 147 3.26 6.84 8.45
CA ALA A 147 3.60 5.58 7.82
C ALA A 147 4.00 5.64 6.31
N PRO A 148 4.68 6.67 5.76
CA PRO A 148 5.22 6.57 4.41
C PRO A 148 6.27 5.46 4.32
N SER A 149 6.38 4.90 3.12
CA SER A 149 7.35 3.85 2.80
C SER A 149 8.32 4.34 1.73
N PHE A 150 9.61 4.07 1.93
CA PHE A 150 10.63 4.30 0.91
C PHE A 150 10.68 3.13 -0.08
N GLY A 151 10.30 1.94 0.39
CA GLY A 151 10.29 0.72 -0.41
C GLY A 151 11.66 0.19 -0.80
N VAL A 152 12.74 0.86 -0.40
CA VAL A 152 14.14 0.53 -0.68
C VAL A 152 15.03 1.02 0.45
N THR A 153 16.21 0.42 0.58
CA THR A 153 17.16 0.68 1.68
C THR A 153 18.25 1.69 1.33
N SER A 154 18.41 2.07 0.06
CA SER A 154 19.43 3.03 -0.35
C SER A 154 19.07 3.82 -1.61
N THR A 155 19.75 4.95 -1.80
CA THR A 155 19.64 5.78 -2.99
C THR A 155 20.90 6.62 -3.20
N THR A 156 20.95 7.41 -4.28
CA THR A 156 22.10 8.26 -4.61
C THR A 156 22.29 9.40 -3.61
N GLN A 157 23.53 9.86 -3.41
CA GLN A 157 23.84 10.97 -2.48
C GLN A 157 23.05 12.26 -2.79
N ARG A 158 22.81 12.55 -4.08
CA ARG A 158 21.96 13.67 -4.49
C ARG A 158 20.52 13.52 -3.97
N LYS A 159 19.93 12.33 -4.11
CA LYS A 159 18.56 12.06 -3.64
C LYS A 159 18.49 12.05 -2.12
N LYS A 160 19.51 11.51 -1.45
CA LYS A 160 19.66 11.61 0.01
C LYS A 160 19.55 13.07 0.47
N LYS A 161 20.36 13.98 -0.10
CA LYS A 161 20.30 15.41 0.25
C LYS A 161 18.90 16.02 0.07
N ILE A 162 18.25 15.77 -1.08
CA ILE A 162 16.90 16.29 -1.34
C ILE A 162 15.90 15.75 -0.32
N ILE A 163 15.94 14.46 -0.03
CA ILE A 163 15.04 13.82 0.94
C ILE A 163 15.29 14.36 2.35
N THR A 164 16.56 14.53 2.76
CA THR A 164 16.92 15.16 4.04
C THR A 164 16.30 16.54 4.19
N ASP A 165 16.44 17.40 3.16
CA ASP A 165 15.90 18.76 3.18
C ASP A 165 14.37 18.76 3.26
N LEU A 166 13.70 17.80 2.61
CA LEU A 166 12.24 17.65 2.64
C LEU A 166 11.74 17.16 4.01
N ILE A 167 12.36 16.13 4.58
CA ILE A 167 11.93 15.55 5.86
C ILE A 167 12.06 16.55 7.01
N LYS A 168 13.08 17.42 6.99
CA LYS A 168 13.26 18.49 8.00
C LYS A 168 12.11 19.49 8.08
N THR A 169 11.23 19.54 7.08
CA THR A 169 10.06 20.43 7.09
C THR A 169 8.87 19.86 7.87
N PHE A 170 8.93 18.60 8.28
CA PHE A 170 7.86 17.94 9.01
C PHE A 170 7.91 18.24 10.50
N SER A 171 6.74 18.47 11.09
CA SER A 171 6.57 18.58 12.54
C SER A 171 6.72 17.22 13.21
N SER A 172 6.22 16.16 12.57
CA SER A 172 6.30 14.79 13.06
C SER A 172 6.44 13.81 11.91
N VAL A 173 7.31 12.81 12.10
CA VAL A 173 7.59 11.78 11.08
C VAL A 173 7.55 10.41 11.72
N SER A 174 6.70 9.55 11.17
CA SER A 174 6.75 8.10 11.37
C SER A 174 7.03 7.41 10.03
N VAL A 175 7.25 6.10 10.06
CA VAL A 175 7.48 5.26 8.88
C VAL A 175 6.82 3.90 9.05
N ARG A 176 6.49 3.22 7.95
CA ARG A 176 5.79 1.93 8.00
C ARG A 176 6.69 0.73 8.30
N GLU A 177 7.95 0.80 7.91
CA GLU A 177 8.92 -0.28 8.06
C GLU A 177 10.20 0.20 8.78
N ASP A 178 10.78 -0.67 9.60
CA ASP A 178 12.07 -0.48 10.29
C ASP A 178 13.19 -0.06 9.34
N ALA A 179 13.28 -0.69 8.17
CA ALA A 179 14.23 -0.31 7.12
C ALA A 179 14.08 1.17 6.67
N GLY A 180 12.86 1.71 6.74
CA GLY A 180 12.60 3.13 6.49
C GLY A 180 13.10 4.02 7.61
N ALA A 181 12.98 3.57 8.86
CA ALA A 181 13.48 4.31 10.02
C ALA A 181 15.01 4.38 10.00
N ASP A 182 15.65 3.25 9.71
CA ASP A 182 17.11 3.15 9.57
C ASP A 182 17.60 3.97 8.37
N PHE A 183 16.82 4.02 7.28
CA PHE A 183 17.15 4.90 6.15
C PHE A 183 17.15 6.37 6.56
N VAL A 184 16.15 6.85 7.30
CA VAL A 184 16.07 8.23 7.80
C VAL A 184 17.22 8.54 8.77
N GLU A 185 17.52 7.63 9.70
CA GLU A 185 18.66 7.77 10.62
C GLU A 185 19.99 7.88 9.84
N SER A 186 20.16 7.08 8.78
CA SER A 186 21.35 7.14 7.90
C SER A 186 21.51 8.46 7.15
N LEU A 187 20.47 9.31 7.11
CA LEU A 187 20.52 10.67 6.56
C LEU A 187 21.02 11.70 7.58
N GLY A 188 21.33 11.28 8.82
CA GLY A 188 21.71 12.16 9.92
C GLY A 188 20.52 12.88 10.55
N LEU A 189 19.32 12.30 10.47
CA LEU A 189 18.09 12.78 11.11
C LEU A 189 17.75 11.91 12.31
N GLU A 190 16.88 12.39 13.19
CA GLU A 190 16.31 11.57 14.27
C GLU A 190 15.59 10.35 13.68
N ARG A 191 15.81 9.18 14.29
CA ARG A 191 15.19 7.94 13.85
C ARG A 191 13.67 7.99 14.12
N PRO A 192 12.81 7.99 13.09
CA PRO A 192 11.36 8.11 13.27
C PRO A 192 10.79 6.84 13.90
N SER A 193 9.64 6.98 14.58
CA SER A 193 8.90 5.83 15.08
C SER A 193 8.39 4.95 13.93
N GLN A 194 8.51 3.64 14.08
CA GLN A 194 7.80 2.70 13.22
C GLN A 194 6.34 2.60 13.68
N VAL A 195 5.41 2.76 12.75
CA VAL A 195 3.96 2.65 12.98
C VAL A 195 3.34 1.66 12.00
N VAL A 196 2.12 1.20 12.31
CA VAL A 196 1.39 0.29 11.42
C VAL A 196 0.89 0.99 10.15
N ASP A 197 0.71 0.20 9.09
CA ASP A 197 -0.04 0.63 7.92
C ASP A 197 -1.47 1.03 8.31
N PRO A 198 -2.06 2.10 7.74
CA PRO A 198 -3.39 2.58 8.07
C PRO A 198 -4.49 1.52 8.05
N VAL A 199 -4.36 0.46 7.22
CA VAL A 199 -5.39 -0.59 7.18
C VAL A 199 -5.57 -1.31 8.51
N LEU A 200 -4.53 -1.34 9.36
CA LEU A 200 -4.57 -1.91 10.71
C LEU A 200 -5.13 -0.94 11.77
N LEU A 201 -5.37 0.33 11.42
CA LEU A 201 -6.05 1.26 12.34
C LEU A 201 -7.54 0.92 12.49
N LEU A 202 -8.09 0.20 11.52
CA LEU A 202 -9.47 -0.26 11.49
C LEU A 202 -9.55 -1.74 11.91
N SER A 203 -10.53 -2.07 12.76
CA SER A 203 -10.80 -3.45 13.15
C SER A 203 -11.53 -4.21 12.03
N LYS A 204 -11.63 -5.54 12.17
CA LYS A 204 -12.43 -6.37 11.26
C LYS A 204 -13.88 -5.87 11.13
N GLU A 205 -14.45 -5.40 12.24
CA GLU A 205 -15.82 -4.89 12.32
C GLU A 205 -15.96 -3.56 11.55
N ASP A 206 -14.95 -2.71 11.59
CA ASP A 206 -14.91 -1.46 10.81
C ASP A 206 -14.89 -1.72 9.30
N TRP A 207 -14.31 -2.85 8.86
CA TRP A 207 -14.28 -3.29 7.46
C TRP A 207 -15.58 -3.98 7.01
N ALA A 208 -16.36 -4.54 7.95
CA ALA A 208 -17.56 -5.33 7.64
C ALA A 208 -18.58 -4.62 6.72
N PRO A 209 -18.86 -3.30 6.88
CA PRO A 209 -19.81 -2.60 6.02
C PRO A 209 -19.43 -2.59 4.53
N LEU A 210 -18.14 -2.64 4.18
CA LEU A 210 -17.70 -2.66 2.78
C LEU A 210 -17.87 -4.04 2.13
N ILE A 211 -17.90 -5.11 2.93
CA ILE A 211 -17.96 -6.50 2.44
C ILE A 211 -19.35 -7.13 2.60
N ASN A 212 -20.19 -6.61 3.50
CA ASN A 212 -21.51 -7.19 3.78
C ASN A 212 -22.39 -7.21 2.53
N GLY A 213 -23.03 -8.36 2.28
CA GLY A 213 -23.87 -8.57 1.10
C GLY A 213 -23.11 -8.89 -0.19
N LYS A 214 -21.77 -8.91 -0.16
CA LYS A 214 -20.92 -9.40 -1.24
C LYS A 214 -20.57 -10.85 -0.96
N CYS A 215 -21.03 -11.78 -1.79
CA CYS A 215 -20.85 -13.20 -1.56
C CYS A 215 -19.94 -13.82 -2.62
N PRO A 216 -18.61 -13.68 -2.50
CA PRO A 216 -17.71 -14.60 -3.18
C PRO A 216 -17.87 -15.99 -2.56
N GLU A 217 -17.76 -17.02 -3.39
CA GLU A 217 -17.88 -18.42 -2.96
C GLU A 217 -16.89 -18.73 -1.81
N PRO A 218 -17.38 -19.09 -0.60
CA PRO A 218 -16.52 -19.28 0.56
C PRO A 218 -15.70 -20.57 0.45
N GLY A 219 -14.61 -20.65 1.21
CA GLY A 219 -13.86 -21.89 1.38
C GLY A 219 -12.79 -22.16 0.32
N LYS A 220 -12.53 -21.21 -0.59
CA LYS A 220 -11.49 -21.33 -1.63
C LYS A 220 -10.12 -20.89 -1.15
N ILE A 221 -9.09 -21.33 -1.89
CA ILE A 221 -7.76 -20.74 -1.81
C ILE A 221 -7.78 -19.46 -2.66
N VAL A 222 -7.49 -18.33 -2.04
CA VAL A 222 -7.46 -17.03 -2.71
C VAL A 222 -6.03 -16.63 -2.97
N CYS A 223 -5.68 -16.51 -4.25
CA CYS A 223 -4.37 -16.06 -4.71
C CYS A 223 -4.42 -14.58 -5.07
N TYR A 224 -3.45 -13.80 -4.60
CA TYR A 224 -3.25 -12.41 -5.05
C TYR A 224 -1.77 -12.10 -5.18
N PHE A 225 -1.30 -12.05 -6.43
CA PHE A 225 0.12 -11.85 -6.75
C PHE A 225 0.34 -10.56 -7.57
N LEU A 226 1.31 -9.77 -7.12
CA LEU A 226 1.80 -8.55 -7.75
C LEU A 226 3.15 -8.75 -8.47
N GLY A 227 3.80 -9.90 -8.28
CA GLY A 227 4.91 -10.39 -9.07
C GLY A 227 4.59 -11.71 -9.77
N ASN A 228 5.59 -12.30 -10.39
CA ASN A 228 5.47 -13.56 -11.11
C ASN A 228 6.74 -14.40 -10.90
N ARG A 229 6.86 -15.04 -9.73
CA ARG A 229 7.98 -15.95 -9.48
C ARG A 229 7.63 -17.37 -9.91
N PRO A 230 8.56 -18.11 -10.55
CA PRO A 230 8.27 -19.43 -11.14
C PRO A 230 7.72 -20.47 -10.16
N PHE A 231 8.01 -20.31 -8.88
CA PHE A 231 7.61 -21.28 -7.86
C PHE A 231 6.21 -21.04 -7.29
N TYR A 232 5.56 -19.90 -7.58
CA TYR A 232 4.20 -19.60 -7.11
C TYR A 232 3.22 -20.68 -7.54
N ARG A 233 3.26 -21.08 -8.82
CA ARG A 233 2.36 -22.11 -9.35
C ARG A 233 2.51 -23.45 -8.62
N LYS A 234 3.75 -23.86 -8.36
CA LYS A 234 4.04 -25.12 -7.65
C LYS A 234 3.50 -25.09 -6.21
N ALA A 235 3.66 -23.97 -5.51
CA ALA A 235 3.12 -23.79 -4.17
C ALA A 235 1.59 -23.85 -4.17
N VAL A 236 0.93 -23.15 -5.11
CA VAL A 236 -0.52 -23.17 -5.28
C VAL A 236 -1.04 -24.59 -5.54
N ASP A 237 -0.42 -25.33 -6.45
CA ASP A 237 -0.84 -26.70 -6.77
C ASP A 237 -0.68 -27.66 -5.57
N SER A 238 0.42 -27.54 -4.81
CA SER A 238 0.68 -28.36 -3.61
C SER A 238 -0.41 -28.14 -2.56
N ILE A 239 -0.66 -26.88 -2.21
CA ILE A 239 -1.61 -26.47 -1.16
C ILE A 239 -3.05 -26.77 -1.60
N SER A 240 -3.39 -26.55 -2.87
CA SER A 240 -4.71 -26.88 -3.42
C SER A 240 -4.98 -28.37 -3.35
N LYS A 241 -4.01 -29.20 -3.72
CA LYS A 241 -4.13 -30.66 -3.68
C LYS A 241 -4.29 -31.17 -2.25
N GLU A 242 -3.54 -30.64 -1.30
CA GLU A 242 -3.61 -31.05 0.10
C GLU A 242 -4.94 -30.66 0.74
N LEU A 243 -5.39 -29.42 0.54
CA LEU A 243 -6.65 -28.94 1.11
C LEU A 243 -7.88 -29.46 0.36
N GLY A 244 -7.71 -30.02 -0.85
CA GLY A 244 -8.82 -30.39 -1.73
C GLY A 244 -9.71 -29.20 -2.10
N CYS A 245 -9.14 -28.00 -2.14
CA CYS A 245 -9.88 -26.74 -2.30
C CYS A 245 -9.63 -26.12 -3.67
N GLU A 246 -10.68 -25.56 -4.24
CA GLU A 246 -10.58 -24.77 -5.47
C GLU A 246 -9.76 -23.50 -5.26
N VAL A 247 -9.05 -23.10 -6.31
CA VAL A 247 -8.25 -21.88 -6.35
C VAL A 247 -9.00 -20.80 -7.12
N VAL A 248 -8.88 -19.56 -6.65
CA VAL A 248 -9.28 -18.36 -7.38
C VAL A 248 -8.15 -17.33 -7.32
N THR A 249 -7.84 -16.69 -8.44
CA THR A 249 -6.79 -15.66 -8.50
C THR A 249 -7.39 -14.28 -8.70
N LEU A 250 -7.16 -13.36 -7.77
CA LEU A 250 -7.62 -11.98 -7.89
C LEU A 250 -6.64 -11.19 -8.76
N VAL A 251 -7.12 -10.66 -9.87
CA VAL A 251 -6.28 -9.93 -10.82
C VAL A 251 -6.31 -8.44 -10.51
N GLY A 252 -5.14 -7.86 -10.22
CA GLY A 252 -4.98 -6.42 -10.09
C GLY A 252 -4.81 -5.71 -11.43
N SER A 253 -4.67 -4.39 -11.41
CA SER A 253 -4.49 -3.54 -12.61
C SER A 253 -3.12 -3.67 -13.31
N GLY A 254 -2.27 -4.62 -12.90
CA GLY A 254 -0.92 -4.81 -13.44
C GLY A 254 -0.86 -5.83 -14.58
N LYS A 255 0.10 -5.65 -15.50
CA LYS A 255 0.32 -6.54 -16.67
C LYS A 255 1.10 -7.83 -16.34
N ASN A 256 1.01 -8.35 -15.13
CA ASN A 256 1.65 -9.64 -14.86
C ASN A 256 0.96 -10.73 -15.64
N ALA A 257 1.72 -11.71 -16.12
CA ALA A 257 1.14 -12.90 -16.73
C ALA A 257 0.20 -13.54 -15.71
N VAL A 258 -1.09 -13.59 -16.04
CA VAL A 258 -2.10 -14.26 -15.24
C VAL A 258 -2.12 -15.71 -15.67
N ASP A 259 -2.05 -16.62 -14.69
CA ASP A 259 -2.26 -18.03 -14.95
C ASP A 259 -3.77 -18.30 -15.07
N GLU A 260 -4.25 -18.40 -16.31
CA GLU A 260 -5.65 -18.68 -16.63
C GLU A 260 -6.16 -20.00 -16.05
N GLN A 261 -5.26 -20.94 -15.72
CA GLN A 261 -5.64 -22.20 -15.08
C GLN A 261 -5.94 -22.05 -13.58
N LEU A 262 -5.64 -20.90 -12.97
CA LEU A 262 -5.95 -20.59 -11.57
C LEU A 262 -7.23 -19.74 -11.42
N ASN A 263 -8.15 -19.89 -12.37
CA ASN A 263 -9.52 -19.33 -12.31
C ASN A 263 -9.52 -17.83 -11.97
N PRO A 264 -8.93 -16.98 -12.83
CA PRO A 264 -8.76 -15.57 -12.52
C PRO A 264 -10.10 -14.81 -12.39
N ARG A 265 -10.08 -13.75 -11.58
CA ARG A 265 -11.17 -12.80 -11.37
C ARG A 265 -10.68 -11.42 -11.76
N TYR A 266 -11.27 -10.89 -12.81
CA TYR A 266 -10.95 -9.59 -13.40
C TYR A 266 -11.97 -8.54 -12.99
N GLY A 267 -11.63 -7.26 -13.14
CA GLY A 267 -12.57 -6.15 -12.96
C GLY A 267 -13.05 -5.94 -11.52
N LEU A 268 -12.35 -6.51 -10.55
CA LEU A 268 -12.73 -6.42 -9.13
C LEU A 268 -12.59 -5.00 -8.60
N GLY A 269 -13.53 -4.60 -7.76
CA GLY A 269 -13.40 -3.43 -6.88
C GLY A 269 -12.63 -3.72 -5.61
N PRO A 270 -12.14 -2.68 -4.89
CA PRO A 270 -11.46 -2.85 -3.60
C PRO A 270 -12.31 -3.59 -2.56
N ASP A 271 -13.61 -3.32 -2.55
CA ASP A 271 -14.59 -3.95 -1.68
C ASP A 271 -14.87 -5.42 -2.05
N GLU A 272 -14.92 -5.77 -3.34
CA GLU A 272 -14.99 -7.17 -3.78
C GLU A 272 -13.69 -7.94 -3.48
N TRP A 273 -12.54 -7.31 -3.70
CA TRP A 273 -11.23 -7.86 -3.37
C TRP A 273 -11.14 -8.19 -1.86
N LEU A 274 -11.61 -7.29 -0.99
CA LEU A 274 -11.73 -7.54 0.44
C LEU A 274 -12.68 -8.71 0.74
N ALA A 275 -13.82 -8.79 0.07
CA ALA A 275 -14.79 -9.87 0.29
C ALA A 275 -14.18 -11.25 -0.03
N TYR A 276 -13.38 -11.36 -1.10
CA TYR A 276 -12.69 -12.61 -1.43
C TYR A 276 -11.69 -13.01 -0.33
N LEU A 277 -10.87 -12.06 0.15
CA LEU A 277 -9.95 -12.35 1.25
C LEU A 277 -10.70 -12.76 2.53
N ALA A 278 -11.79 -12.06 2.85
CA ALA A 278 -12.61 -12.36 4.02
C ALA A 278 -13.33 -13.72 3.94
N SER A 279 -13.62 -14.23 2.73
CA SER A 279 -14.26 -15.54 2.53
C SER A 279 -13.27 -16.71 2.30
N ALA A 280 -11.99 -16.40 2.14
CA ALA A 280 -10.94 -17.39 1.87
C ALA A 280 -10.87 -18.46 2.97
N ARG A 281 -10.56 -19.69 2.57
CA ARG A 281 -10.05 -20.74 3.47
C ARG A 281 -8.57 -20.54 3.74
N PHE A 282 -7.82 -20.18 2.70
CA PHE A 282 -6.37 -19.96 2.76
C PHE A 282 -5.99 -18.88 1.76
N VAL A 283 -5.04 -18.01 2.10
CA VAL A 283 -4.58 -16.93 1.22
C VAL A 283 -3.14 -17.18 0.78
N LEU A 284 -2.88 -17.05 -0.52
CA LEU A 284 -1.54 -17.10 -1.10
C LEU A 284 -1.25 -15.75 -1.75
N THR A 285 -0.25 -15.02 -1.25
CA THR A 285 0.00 -13.66 -1.73
C THR A 285 1.47 -13.29 -1.67
N ASP A 286 1.88 -12.31 -2.46
CA ASP A 286 3.19 -11.64 -2.33
C ASP A 286 3.02 -10.14 -2.01
N SER A 287 1.81 -9.76 -1.61
CA SER A 287 1.39 -8.39 -1.40
C SER A 287 1.33 -8.09 0.08
N LEU A 288 1.97 -6.99 0.49
CA LEU A 288 1.86 -6.47 1.86
C LEU A 288 0.40 -6.35 2.30
N HIS A 289 -0.46 -5.72 1.48
CA HIS A 289 -1.87 -5.57 1.83
C HIS A 289 -2.64 -6.89 1.79
N GLY A 290 -2.26 -7.83 0.91
CA GLY A 290 -2.82 -9.19 0.94
C GLY A 290 -2.54 -9.87 2.29
N THR A 291 -1.32 -9.73 2.79
CA THR A 291 -0.90 -10.24 4.10
C THR A 291 -1.63 -9.53 5.24
N LEU A 292 -1.65 -8.20 5.25
CA LEU A 292 -2.33 -7.40 6.27
C LEU A 292 -3.83 -7.73 6.37
N PHE A 293 -4.52 -7.82 5.23
CA PHE A 293 -5.94 -8.19 5.24
C PHE A 293 -6.19 -9.65 5.59
N SER A 294 -5.25 -10.55 5.29
CA SER A 294 -5.30 -11.92 5.82
C SER A 294 -5.23 -11.93 7.35
N GLN A 295 -4.37 -11.10 7.95
CA GLN A 295 -4.30 -10.91 9.40
C GLN A 295 -5.59 -10.29 9.98
N ILE A 296 -6.10 -9.21 9.38
CA ILE A 296 -7.35 -8.55 9.80
C ILE A 296 -8.53 -9.52 9.78
N PHE A 297 -8.66 -10.32 8.72
CA PHE A 297 -9.75 -11.28 8.56
C PHE A 297 -9.50 -12.63 9.22
N ARG A 298 -8.35 -12.79 9.89
CA ARG A 298 -7.92 -14.01 10.58
C ARG A 298 -7.93 -15.23 9.65
N LYS A 299 -7.21 -15.12 8.54
CA LYS A 299 -7.05 -16.17 7.54
C LYS A 299 -5.66 -16.77 7.63
N ASP A 300 -5.59 -18.09 7.49
CA ASP A 300 -4.30 -18.73 7.25
C ASP A 300 -3.75 -18.30 5.90
N TYR A 301 -2.46 -18.02 5.86
CA TYR A 301 -1.82 -17.51 4.65
C TYR A 301 -0.37 -17.95 4.52
N TYR A 302 0.12 -17.86 3.28
CA TYR A 302 1.53 -17.74 2.98
C TYR A 302 1.79 -16.46 2.19
N CYS A 303 2.81 -15.72 2.64
CA CYS A 303 3.33 -14.54 1.97
C CYS A 303 4.62 -14.92 1.24
N PHE A 304 4.72 -14.65 -0.05
CA PHE A 304 5.93 -14.90 -0.81
C PHE A 304 6.75 -13.63 -0.97
N LYS A 305 8.08 -13.77 -0.92
CA LYS A 305 8.99 -12.72 -1.36
C LYS A 305 8.79 -12.49 -2.85
N ARG A 306 8.49 -11.24 -3.22
CA ARG A 306 8.21 -10.86 -4.61
C ARG A 306 9.49 -10.78 -5.43
N PHE A 307 10.55 -10.29 -4.82
CA PHE A 307 11.83 -10.03 -5.48
C PHE A 307 12.88 -11.02 -4.96
N GLU A 308 13.85 -11.34 -5.82
CA GLU A 308 15.07 -12.05 -5.39
C GLU A 308 15.87 -11.15 -4.43
N GLU A 309 16.59 -11.75 -3.47
CA GLU A 309 17.47 -11.03 -2.53
C GLU A 309 18.54 -10.16 -3.23
N THR A 310 18.95 -10.57 -4.43
CA THR A 310 19.95 -9.84 -5.23
C THR A 310 19.38 -8.61 -5.95
N ASP A 311 18.06 -8.42 -5.96
CA ASP A 311 17.43 -7.27 -6.61
C ASP A 311 17.59 -6.01 -5.75
N LYS A 312 18.41 -5.07 -6.25
CA LYS A 312 18.64 -3.77 -5.60
C LYS A 312 17.38 -2.88 -5.53
N ARG A 313 16.33 -3.20 -6.28
CA ARG A 313 15.02 -2.54 -6.25
C ARG A 313 13.99 -3.35 -5.44
N SER A 314 14.43 -4.38 -4.73
CA SER A 314 13.59 -5.21 -3.88
C SER A 314 12.84 -4.35 -2.88
N GLN A 315 11.56 -4.67 -2.75
CA GLN A 315 10.63 -4.03 -1.84
C GLN A 315 10.11 -5.02 -0.79
N ASN A 316 10.81 -6.15 -0.61
CA ASN A 316 10.46 -7.22 0.33
C ASN A 316 10.59 -6.76 1.78
N SER A 317 11.39 -5.73 2.07
CA SER A 317 11.59 -5.20 3.43
C SER A 317 10.27 -4.92 4.16
N ARG A 318 9.21 -4.55 3.44
CA ARG A 318 7.88 -4.30 4.01
C ARG A 318 7.23 -5.56 4.56
N VAL A 319 7.23 -6.65 3.79
CA VAL A 319 6.64 -7.93 4.22
C VAL A 319 7.50 -8.62 5.27
N GLU A 320 8.83 -8.42 5.20
CA GLU A 320 9.78 -8.89 6.22
C GLU A 320 9.63 -8.14 7.55
N SER A 321 9.45 -6.83 7.49
CA SER A 321 9.21 -6.00 8.68
C SER A 321 7.89 -6.41 9.35
N LEU A 322 6.83 -6.57 8.55
CA LEU A 322 5.53 -7.03 9.04
C LEU A 322 5.63 -8.44 9.66
N SER A 323 6.32 -9.38 9.01
CA SER A 323 6.44 -10.74 9.54
C SER A 323 7.16 -10.77 10.88
N ARG A 324 8.20 -9.94 11.08
CA ARG A 324 8.86 -9.78 12.39
C ARG A 324 7.93 -9.19 13.45
N LEU A 325 7.20 -8.14 13.10
CA LEU A 325 6.27 -7.48 14.04
C LEU A 325 5.11 -8.38 14.49
N SER A 326 4.72 -9.32 13.64
CA SER A 326 3.60 -10.23 13.91
C SER A 326 4.04 -11.64 14.30
N ASN A 327 5.34 -11.89 14.46
CA ASN A 327 5.92 -13.22 14.68
C ASN A 327 5.38 -14.27 13.67
N THR A 328 5.32 -13.90 12.38
CA THR A 328 4.86 -14.77 11.28
C THR A 328 5.94 -14.97 10.23
N GLU A 329 7.21 -14.99 10.61
CA GLU A 329 8.33 -15.25 9.68
C GLU A 329 8.26 -16.66 9.07
N ASP A 330 7.67 -17.63 9.77
CA ASP A 330 7.32 -18.96 9.24
C ASP A 330 6.30 -18.92 8.08
N ARG A 331 5.63 -17.78 7.89
CA ARG A 331 4.68 -17.55 6.80
C ARG A 331 5.29 -16.81 5.61
N LEU A 332 6.54 -16.32 5.74
CA LEU A 332 7.24 -15.61 4.67
C LEU A 332 8.18 -16.56 3.91
N LEU A 333 7.95 -16.71 2.61
CA LEU A 333 8.61 -17.73 1.79
C LEU A 333 9.40 -17.13 0.64
N ASP A 334 10.61 -17.63 0.42
CA ASP A 334 11.49 -17.22 -0.69
C ASP A 334 11.77 -18.38 -1.67
N GLY A 335 10.88 -19.35 -1.71
CA GLY A 335 11.02 -20.52 -2.56
C GLY A 335 9.89 -21.51 -2.36
N TYR A 336 10.03 -22.65 -3.03
CA TYR A 336 9.11 -23.78 -2.92
C TYR A 336 9.86 -24.99 -2.35
N ASP A 337 9.25 -25.62 -1.36
CA ASP A 337 9.62 -26.95 -0.88
C ASP A 337 8.62 -27.97 -1.45
N SER A 338 9.11 -29.13 -1.90
CA SER A 338 8.26 -30.23 -2.39
C SER A 338 7.27 -30.76 -1.36
N HIS A 339 7.46 -30.46 -0.08
CA HIS A 339 6.57 -30.83 1.03
C HIS A 339 5.86 -29.64 1.65
N MET A 340 5.62 -28.60 0.86
CA MET A 340 4.90 -27.42 1.33
C MET A 340 3.45 -27.78 1.66
N ASN A 341 3.12 -27.65 2.96
CA ASN A 341 1.82 -28.00 3.51
C ASN A 341 1.01 -26.77 3.93
N ALA A 342 -0.31 -26.86 3.88
CA ALA A 342 -1.27 -25.88 4.35
C ALA A 342 -1.40 -25.97 5.88
N THR A 343 -0.50 -25.28 6.58
CA THR A 343 -0.52 -25.26 8.04
C THR A 343 -1.40 -24.14 8.57
N GLU A 344 -2.16 -24.40 9.64
CA GLU A 344 -2.85 -23.35 10.39
C GLU A 344 -1.83 -22.50 11.15
N ILE A 345 -2.14 -21.22 11.40
CA ILE A 345 -1.29 -20.34 12.21
C ILE A 345 -1.44 -20.70 13.69
N GLU A 346 -0.46 -21.43 14.22
CA GLU A 346 -0.41 -21.78 15.63
C GLU A 346 -0.27 -20.54 16.53
N GLY A 347 -1.14 -20.45 17.55
CA GLY A 347 -1.10 -19.35 18.52
C GLY A 347 -1.46 -17.99 17.91
N TYR A 348 -2.32 -17.96 16.90
CA TYR A 348 -2.62 -16.77 16.11
C TYR A 348 -3.00 -15.54 16.97
N GLU A 349 -3.82 -15.74 18.01
CA GLU A 349 -4.20 -14.66 18.94
C GLU A 349 -2.99 -14.06 19.67
N LYS A 350 -2.03 -14.89 20.08
CA LYS A 350 -0.79 -14.41 20.72
C LYS A 350 0.06 -13.64 19.72
N ARG A 351 0.19 -14.15 18.49
CA ARG A 351 0.94 -13.49 17.41
C ARG A 351 0.35 -12.13 17.05
N LEU A 352 -0.98 -11.99 17.08
CA LEU A 352 -1.67 -10.72 16.86
C LEU A 352 -1.56 -9.75 18.04
N SER A 353 -1.32 -10.22 19.27
CA SER A 353 -1.24 -9.34 20.45
C SER A 353 -0.09 -8.31 20.40
N ASP A 354 1.05 -8.68 19.80
CA ASP A 354 2.16 -7.74 19.58
C ASP A 354 1.79 -6.68 18.54
N VAL A 355 1.04 -7.07 17.50
CA VAL A 355 0.49 -6.16 16.49
C VAL A 355 -0.52 -5.21 17.11
N GLU A 356 -1.42 -5.69 17.99
CA GLU A 356 -2.41 -4.86 18.70
C GLU A 356 -1.75 -3.77 19.57
N SER A 357 -0.65 -4.11 20.24
CA SER A 357 0.13 -3.14 21.00
C SER A 357 0.70 -2.05 20.09
N LEU A 358 1.21 -2.42 18.91
CA LEU A 358 1.71 -1.48 17.92
C LEU A 358 0.59 -0.66 17.26
N ILE A 359 -0.60 -1.25 17.04
CA ILE A 359 -1.79 -0.53 16.57
C ILE A 359 -2.16 0.55 17.57
N THR A 360 -2.24 0.20 18.86
CA THR A 360 -2.56 1.14 19.94
C THR A 360 -1.53 2.28 20.01
N PHE A 361 -0.24 1.94 19.93
CA PHE A 361 0.83 2.94 19.85
C PHE A 361 0.68 3.84 18.62
N SER A 362 0.39 3.28 17.45
CA SER A 362 0.31 4.01 16.19
C SER A 362 -0.89 4.97 16.15
N LYS A 363 -2.05 4.54 16.67
CA LYS A 363 -3.23 5.40 16.87
C LYS A 363 -2.87 6.60 17.75
N LYS A 364 -2.28 6.32 18.91
CA LYS A 364 -1.84 7.37 19.85
C LYS A 364 -0.79 8.29 19.22
N TRP A 365 0.19 7.75 18.53
CA TRP A 365 1.24 8.51 17.85
C TRP A 365 0.65 9.53 16.87
N LEU A 366 -0.33 9.12 16.06
CA LEU A 366 -0.96 10.00 15.09
C LEU A 366 -1.77 11.11 15.76
N LEU A 367 -2.52 10.79 16.82
CA LEU A 367 -3.29 11.77 17.58
C LEU A 367 -2.38 12.78 18.32
N ASP A 368 -1.34 12.29 19.01
CA ASP A 368 -0.36 13.14 19.68
C ASP A 368 0.36 14.05 18.65
N ALA A 369 0.69 13.53 17.46
CA ALA A 369 1.26 14.34 16.37
C ALA A 369 0.30 15.42 15.86
N LEU A 370 -1.02 15.21 15.92
CA LEU A 370 -2.03 16.20 15.53
C LEU A 370 -2.20 17.31 16.58
N GLU A 371 -1.84 17.09 17.84
CA GLU A 371 -1.98 18.07 18.92
C GLU A 371 -0.76 18.99 19.12
N GLN A 372 0.45 18.56 18.69
CA GLN A 372 1.72 19.31 18.82
C GLN A 372 1.81 20.62 18.05
#